data_AF-A0A8J8K5P9-F1
#
_entry.id   AF-A0A8J8K5P9-F1
#
_cell.length_a   1.000
_cell.length_b   1.000
_cell.length_c   1.000
_cell.angle_alpha   90.00
_cell.angle_beta   90.00
_cell.angle_gamma   90.00
#
_symmetry.space_group_name_H-M   'P 1'
#
loop_
_entity.id
_entity.type
_entity.pdbx_description
1 polymer ?
#
loop_
_entity_poly.entity_id
_entity_poly.type
_entity_poly.pdbx_seq_one_letter_code
_entity_poly.pdbx_strand_id
1 'polypeptide(L)'
;MSADWKTLNTKVIDAGGNNFIEVTLKQAPEEQDMFIGFSKGWTNSEGLKRYKSNVLFKIAQKKELFDAVEEMLSLAEEKSSQKSSDE
;
A
#
# COMPACT_ATOMS: atom_id res chain seq x y z
N MET A 1 29.50 9.19 6.07
CA MET A 1 28.63 8.03 5.75
C MET A 1 27.38 8.62 5.13
N SER A 2 26.99 8.20 3.92
CA SER A 2 25.66 8.52 3.41
C SER A 2 24.64 7.96 4.39
N ALA A 3 23.68 8.76 4.83
CA ALA A 3 22.59 8.20 5.60
C ALA A 3 21.83 7.21 4.72
N ASP A 4 21.25 6.17 5.32
CA ASP A 4 20.42 5.18 4.63
C ASP A 4 18.93 5.45 4.90
N TRP A 5 18.06 5.01 3.98
CA TRP A 5 16.63 5.03 4.21
C TRP A 5 16.25 4.25 5.46
N LYS A 6 15.44 4.85 6.34
CA LYS A 6 15.00 4.21 7.58
C LYS A 6 13.53 3.84 7.49
N THR A 7 13.21 2.55 7.58
CA THR A 7 11.83 2.10 7.80
C THR A 7 11.48 2.27 9.28
N LEU A 8 10.49 3.09 9.58
CA LEU A 8 10.05 3.40 10.94
C LEU A 8 8.89 2.50 11.38
N ASN A 9 8.02 2.12 10.45
CA ASN A 9 6.88 1.25 10.74
C ASN A 9 6.50 0.44 9.51
N THR A 10 5.89 -0.72 9.75
CA THR A 10 5.43 -1.66 8.73
C THR A 10 4.09 -2.25 9.16
N LYS A 11 3.12 -2.23 8.25
CA LYS A 11 1.85 -2.95 8.33
C LYS A 11 1.74 -3.89 7.14
N VAL A 12 1.32 -5.12 7.38
CA VAL A 12 1.11 -6.13 6.34
C VAL A 12 -0.39 -6.39 6.23
N ILE A 13 -0.89 -6.34 5.00
CA ILE A 13 -2.27 -6.61 4.64
C ILE A 13 -2.25 -7.89 3.80
N ASP A 14 -3.05 -8.88 4.20
CA ASP A 14 -3.28 -10.09 3.40
C ASP A 14 -4.05 -9.70 2.13
N ALA A 15 -3.50 -10.06 0.97
CA ALA A 15 -4.09 -9.78 -0.34
C ALA A 15 -4.61 -11.06 -1.03
N GLY A 16 -4.73 -12.15 -0.28
CA GLY A 16 -5.26 -13.43 -0.73
C GLY A 16 -4.20 -14.37 -1.31
N GLY A 17 -4.42 -15.67 -1.08
CA GLY A 17 -3.49 -16.72 -1.47
C GLY A 17 -2.17 -16.60 -0.71
N ASN A 18 -1.06 -16.46 -1.42
CA ASN A 18 0.25 -16.18 -0.83
C ASN A 18 0.68 -14.72 -1.03
N ASN A 19 -0.21 -13.80 -1.44
CA ASN A 19 0.12 -12.41 -1.72
C ASN A 19 -0.09 -11.51 -0.50
N PHE A 20 0.68 -10.44 -0.42
CA PHE A 20 0.48 -9.40 0.59
C PHE A 20 0.75 -8.00 0.02
N ILE A 21 0.18 -6.99 0.69
CA ILE A 21 0.58 -5.59 0.56
C ILE A 21 1.26 -5.17 1.86
N GLU A 22 2.47 -4.61 1.76
CA GLU A 22 3.18 -4.03 2.88
C GLU A 22 3.12 -2.50 2.79
N VAL A 23 2.51 -1.89 3.79
CA VAL A 23 2.44 -0.43 3.96
C VAL A 23 3.51 -0.02 4.97
N THR A 24 4.44 0.83 4.54
CA THR A 24 5.60 1.23 5.33
C THR A 24 5.63 2.73 5.54
N LEU A 25 6.06 3.17 6.72
CA LEU A 25 6.46 4.54 6.98
C LEU A 25 7.98 4.60 6.91
N LYS A 26 8.52 5.41 5.99
CA LYS A 26 9.96 5.55 5.76
C LYS A 26 10.40 7.00 5.96
N GLN A 27 11.61 7.16 6.46
CA GLN A 27 12.32 8.44 6.54
C GLN A 27 13.45 8.41 5.52
N ALA A 28 13.56 9.48 4.72
CA ALA A 28 14.64 9.64 3.77
C ALA A 28 15.99 9.86 4.51
N PRO A 29 17.11 9.48 3.89
CA PRO A 29 18.42 9.54 4.53
C PRO A 29 18.88 10.96 4.92
N GLU A 30 18.66 11.96 4.07
CA GLU A 30 19.18 13.33 4.29
C GLU A 30 18.08 14.36 4.56
N GLU A 31 16.80 13.96 4.49
CA GLU A 31 15.67 14.85 4.67
C GLU A 31 14.84 14.43 5.89
N GLN A 32 14.26 15.41 6.60
CA GLN A 32 13.20 15.15 7.59
C GLN A 32 11.89 14.70 6.93
N ASP A 33 11.88 14.56 5.60
CA ASP A 33 10.72 14.13 4.83
C ASP A 33 10.35 12.68 5.14
N MET A 34 9.06 12.51 5.37
CA MET A 34 8.43 11.24 5.66
C MET A 34 7.70 10.75 4.41
N PHE A 35 7.78 9.44 4.18
CA PHE A 35 7.23 8.78 3.02
C PHE A 35 6.36 7.60 3.44
N ILE A 36 5.28 7.37 2.70
CA ILE A 36 4.48 6.15 2.79
C ILE A 36 4.84 5.27 1.61
N GLY A 37 5.35 4.07 1.88
CA GLY A 37 5.67 3.08 0.87
C GLY A 37 4.62 1.99 0.81
N PHE A 38 4.17 1.63 -0.38
CA PHE A 38 3.33 0.46 -0.63
C PHE A 38 4.11 -0.56 -1.44
N SER A 39 4.28 -1.76 -0.91
CA SER A 39 4.98 -2.85 -1.58
C SER A 39 4.04 -4.01 -1.81
N LYS A 40 3.93 -4.50 -3.04
CA LYS A 40 3.28 -5.77 -3.33
C LYS A 40 4.30 -6.89 -3.24
N GLY A 41 3.96 -7.95 -2.52
CA GLY A 41 4.81 -9.12 -2.38
C GLY A 41 4.02 -10.41 -2.34
N TRP A 42 4.77 -11.51 -2.22
CA TRP A 42 4.24 -12.84 -2.01
C TRP A 42 5.16 -13.65 -1.12
N THR A 43 4.62 -14.68 -0.47
CA THR A 43 5.38 -15.65 0.33
C THR A 43 5.71 -16.87 -0.55
N ASN A 44 6.98 -17.26 -0.62
CA ASN A 44 7.39 -18.46 -1.35
C ASN A 44 7.09 -19.75 -0.55
N SER A 45 7.38 -20.92 -1.13
CA SER A 45 7.16 -22.23 -0.49
C SER A 45 7.95 -22.45 0.80
N GLU A 46 8.99 -21.65 1.04
CA GLU A 46 9.83 -21.69 2.24
C GLU A 46 9.33 -20.73 3.33
N GLY A 47 8.22 -20.02 3.09
CA GLY A 47 7.71 -19.02 4.03
C GLY A 47 8.40 -17.65 3.95
N LEU A 48 9.28 -17.43 2.96
CA LEU A 48 10.04 -16.20 2.82
C LEU A 48 9.29 -15.17 1.98
N LYS A 49 9.27 -13.91 2.45
CA LYS A 49 8.74 -12.78 1.71
C LYS A 49 9.59 -12.48 0.48
N ARG A 50 8.92 -12.32 -0.66
CA ARG A 50 9.46 -11.79 -1.92
C ARG A 50 8.65 -10.57 -2.32
N TYR A 51 9.28 -9.61 -2.97
CA TYR A 51 8.65 -8.34 -3.36
C TYR A 51 8.61 -8.25 -4.89
N LYS A 52 7.46 -7.84 -5.42
CA LYS A 52 7.25 -7.65 -6.86
C LYS A 52 7.48 -6.21 -7.27
N SER A 53 6.90 -5.28 -6.52
CA SER A 53 6.90 -3.86 -6.82
C SER A 53 6.77 -3.05 -5.55
N ASN A 54 7.25 -1.82 -5.61
CA ASN A 54 7.15 -0.85 -4.53
C ASN A 54 6.95 0.55 -5.12
N VAL A 55 6.13 1.36 -4.44
CA VAL A 55 5.94 2.78 -4.71
C VAL A 55 6.08 3.55 -3.40
N LEU A 56 6.65 4.76 -3.45
CA LEU A 56 6.74 5.67 -2.31
C LEU A 56 6.04 6.98 -2.65
N PHE A 57 5.28 7.49 -1.69
CA PHE A 57 4.64 8.80 -1.77
C PHE A 57 5.15 9.69 -0.65
N LYS A 58 5.40 10.97 -0.96
CA LYS A 58 5.57 11.97 0.10
C LYS A 58 4.24 12.11 0.86
N ILE A 59 4.29 12.43 2.14
CA ILE A 59 3.08 12.69 2.94
C ILE A 59 2.17 13.75 2.31
N ALA A 60 2.74 14.75 1.63
CA ALA A 60 1.96 15.77 0.92
C ALA A 60 1.10 15.22 -0.23
N GLN A 61 1.56 14.13 -0.88
CA GLN A 61 0.86 13.48 -2.00
C GLN A 61 -0.10 12.38 -1.54
N LYS A 62 -0.14 12.06 -0.24
CA LYS A 62 -0.99 10.98 0.30
C LYS A 62 -2.48 11.25 0.06
N LYS A 63 -2.88 12.52 0.05
CA LYS A 63 -4.29 12.92 -0.08
C LYS A 63 -4.87 12.41 -1.39
N GLU A 64 -4.17 12.63 -2.50
CA GLU A 64 -4.61 12.18 -3.83
C GLU A 64 -4.76 10.65 -3.91
N LEU A 65 -3.84 9.90 -3.29
CA LEU A 65 -3.95 8.44 -3.22
C LEU A 65 -5.17 7.98 -2.42
N PHE A 66 -5.40 8.55 -1.24
CA PHE A 66 -6.52 8.15 -0.39
C PHE A 66 -7.86 8.59 -0.99
N ASP A 67 -7.95 9.80 -1.55
CA ASP A 67 -9.12 10.28 -2.25
C ASP A 67 -9.49 9.32 -3.41
N ALA A 68 -8.50 8.88 -4.20
CA ALA A 68 -8.73 7.92 -5.28
C ALA A 68 -9.19 6.55 -4.77
N VAL A 69 -8.66 6.07 -3.64
CA VAL A 69 -9.11 4.81 -3.02
C VAL A 69 -10.55 4.93 -2.52
N GLU A 70 -10.91 6.02 -1.84
CA GLU A 70 -12.26 6.28 -1.34
C GLU A 70 -13.28 6.38 -2.50
N GLU A 71 -12.91 7.06 -3.58
CA GLU A 71 -13.75 7.15 -4.79
C GLU A 71 -14.02 5.76 -5.39
N MET A 72 -12.99 4.92 -5.52
CA MET A 72 -13.15 3.55 -6.05
C MET A 72 -14.00 2.68 -5.13
N LEU A 73 -13.94 2.89 -3.80
CA LEU A 73 -14.80 2.19 -2.85
C LEU A 73 -16.27 2.59 -3.02
N SER A 74 -16.55 3.89 -3.11
CA SER A 74 -17.90 4.40 -3.35
C SER A 74 -18.50 3.83 -4.65
N LEU A 75 -17.73 3.84 -5.74
CA LEU A 75 -18.17 3.27 -7.01
C LEU A 75 -18.40 1.76 -6.95
N ALA A 76 -17.62 1.02 -6.17
CA ALA A 76 -17.82 -0.41 -5.97
C ALA A 76 -19.13 -0.69 -5.21
N GLU A 77 -19.42 0.09 -4.17
CA GLU A 77 -20.65 -0.02 -3.38
C GLU A 77 -21.90 0.28 -4.23
N GLU A 78 -21.87 1.36 -5.02
CA GLU A 78 -22.96 1.71 -5.95
C GLU A 78 -23.24 0.56 -6.94
N LYS A 79 -22.20 -0.01 -7.55
CA LYS A 79 -22.33 -1.12 -8.50
C LYS A 79 -22.83 -2.40 -7.85
N SER A 80 -22.44 -2.66 -6.60
CA SER A 80 -22.96 -3.82 -5.86
C SER A 80 -24.45 -3.68 -5.54
N SER A 81 -24.92 -2.46 -5.25
CA SER A 81 -26.32 -2.18 -4.91
C SER A 81 -27.26 -2.23 -6.13
N GLN A 82 -26.76 -1.89 -7.32
CA GLN A 82 -27.52 -2.00 -8.58
C GLN A 82 -27.73 -3.46 -9.02
N LYS A 83 -26.80 -4.37 -8.72
CA LYS A 83 -26.94 -5.79 -9.06
C LYS A 83 -28.06 -6.49 -8.27
N SER A 84 -28.40 -6.01 -7.09
CA SER A 84 -29.45 -6.58 -6.24
C SER A 84 -30.86 -6.09 -6.55
N SER A 85 -31.04 -5.14 -7.48
CA SER A 85 -32.34 -4.62 -7.89
C SER A 85 -32.82 -5.11 -9.26
N ASP A 86 -31.98 -5.86 -9.99
CA ASP A 86 -32.26 -6.43 -11.32
C ASP A 86 -32.47 -7.97 -11.28
N GLU A 87 -32.45 -8.60 -10.10
CA GLU A 87 -32.85 -10.00 -9.83
C GLU A 87 -34.19 -10.06 -9.09
#